data_AF-A0A8J3AEU6-F1
#
_entry.id   AF-A0A8J3AEU6-F1
#
_cell.length_a   1.000
_cell.length_b   1.000
_cell.length_c   1.000
_cell.angle_alpha   90.00
_cell.angle_beta   90.00
_cell.angle_gamma   90.00
#
_symmetry.space_group_name_H-M   'P 1'
#
loop_
_entity.id
_entity.type
_entity.pdbx_description
1 polymer ?
#
loop_
_entity_poly.entity_id
_entity_poly.type
_entity_poly.pdbx_seq_one_letter_code
_entity_poly.pdbx_strand_id
1 'polypeptide(L)'
;MGFAKPFRIALNIVILSVIAYTVLYFTDSSNMVIILFAITAFFGLGTGGVYYIPWNVYTFLADVDEMVTGKRREGVYAGAMTFCGKLMRSVIVFGMGWVLDAFGFVSGEKVQPASAINALITIFSIGVISLAILGVISAFRMKLDRATHKIILDEIQRIKDGGTMQQVSAKTKEVVEQLTGSKYETCYQTVSASYQSQKH
;
A
#
# COMPACT_ATOMS: atom_id res chain seq x y z
N MET A 1 -12.06 4.47 11.87
CA MET A 1 -12.13 3.44 10.79
C MET A 1 -10.71 3.18 10.34
N GLY A 2 -10.18 1.99 10.61
CA GLY A 2 -8.80 1.64 10.27
C GLY A 2 -8.54 1.56 8.77
N PHE A 3 -7.26 1.55 8.40
CA PHE A 3 -6.79 1.57 7.02
C PHE A 3 -7.24 0.35 6.19
N ALA A 4 -7.58 -0.76 6.85
CA ALA A 4 -7.94 -2.02 6.20
C ALA A 4 -9.27 -1.98 5.43
N LYS A 5 -10.31 -1.33 5.96
CA LYS A 5 -11.64 -1.27 5.29
C LYS A 5 -11.60 -0.52 3.94
N PRO A 6 -11.07 0.71 3.85
CA PRO A 6 -10.99 1.41 2.57
C PRO A 6 -10.06 0.68 1.58
N PHE A 7 -9.01 0.02 2.05
CA PHE A 7 -8.11 -0.75 1.18
C PHE A 7 -8.82 -1.95 0.54
N ARG A 8 -9.64 -2.68 1.31
CA ARG A 8 -10.45 -3.78 0.77
C ARG A 8 -11.49 -3.29 -0.23
N ILE A 9 -12.16 -2.17 0.05
CA ILE A 9 -13.14 -1.59 -0.88
C ILE A 9 -12.45 -1.21 -2.19
N ALA A 10 -11.30 -0.55 -2.11
CA ALA A 10 -10.51 -0.17 -3.29
C ALA A 10 -10.07 -1.40 -4.13
N LEU A 11 -9.63 -2.48 -3.48
CA LEU A 11 -9.27 -3.72 -4.17
C LEU A 11 -10.47 -4.43 -4.79
N ASN A 12 -11.63 -4.43 -4.13
CA ASN A 12 -12.85 -4.98 -4.71
C ASN A 12 -13.33 -4.19 -5.93
N ILE A 13 -13.20 -2.85 -5.91
CA ILE A 13 -13.46 -1.99 -7.07
C ILE A 13 -12.57 -2.38 -8.24
N VAL A 14 -11.27 -2.58 -7.99
CA VAL A 14 -10.31 -3.04 -9.01
C VAL A 14 -10.70 -4.39 -9.59
N ILE A 15 -11.05 -5.37 -8.75
CA ILE A 15 -11.49 -6.71 -9.20
C ILE A 15 -12.75 -6.61 -10.07
N LEU A 16 -13.76 -5.84 -9.62
CA LEU A 16 -15.01 -5.64 -10.36
C LEU A 16 -14.74 -5.00 -11.73
N SER A 17 -13.89 -3.98 -11.80
CA SER A 17 -13.50 -3.33 -13.05
C SER A 17 -12.81 -4.30 -14.02
N VAL A 18 -11.91 -5.15 -13.53
CA VAL A 18 -11.20 -6.14 -14.37
C VAL A 18 -12.17 -7.21 -14.91
N ILE A 19 -13.12 -7.64 -14.09
CA ILE A 19 -14.21 -8.53 -14.55
C ILE A 19 -15.05 -7.83 -15.61
N ALA A 20 -15.41 -6.55 -15.40
CA ALA A 20 -16.19 -5.77 -16.37
C ALA A 20 -15.45 -5.62 -17.72
N TYR A 21 -14.13 -5.39 -17.72
CA TYR A 21 -13.33 -5.39 -18.95
C TYR A 21 -13.36 -6.75 -19.66
N THR A 22 -13.26 -7.83 -18.90
CA THR A 22 -13.30 -9.20 -19.46
C THR A 22 -14.67 -9.49 -20.09
N VAL A 23 -15.77 -9.11 -19.42
CA VAL A 23 -17.13 -9.28 -19.95
C VAL A 23 -17.37 -8.42 -21.17
N LEU A 24 -16.88 -7.17 -21.18
CA LEU A 24 -17.00 -6.28 -22.32
C LEU A 24 -16.27 -6.84 -23.55
N TYR A 25 -15.13 -7.49 -23.37
CA TYR A 25 -14.42 -8.14 -24.48
C TYR A 25 -15.24 -9.26 -25.14
N PHE A 26 -16.00 -10.04 -24.36
CA PHE A 26 -16.88 -11.08 -24.91
C PHE A 26 -18.22 -10.54 -25.44
N THR A 27 -18.64 -9.36 -24.98
CA THR A 27 -19.93 -8.74 -25.31
C THR A 27 -19.69 -7.62 -26.30
N ASP A 28 -19.57 -7.96 -27.58
CA ASP A 28 -19.24 -7.06 -28.69
C ASP A 28 -20.35 -6.02 -28.93
N SER A 29 -20.39 -5.00 -28.06
CA SER A 29 -21.49 -4.04 -27.92
C SER A 29 -21.23 -2.80 -28.77
N SER A 30 -22.27 -2.27 -29.42
CA SER A 30 -22.15 -1.07 -30.27
C SER A 30 -21.61 0.18 -29.55
N ASN A 31 -21.78 0.26 -28.23
CA ASN A 31 -21.32 1.38 -27.38
C ASN A 31 -20.01 1.08 -26.62
N MET A 32 -19.19 0.14 -27.10
CA MET A 32 -17.99 -0.37 -26.40
C MET A 32 -17.05 0.74 -25.88
N VAL A 33 -16.81 1.80 -26.67
CA VAL A 33 -15.90 2.90 -26.28
C VAL A 33 -16.40 3.65 -25.04
N ILE A 34 -17.70 3.97 -24.98
CA ILE A 34 -18.29 4.71 -23.85
C ILE A 34 -18.23 3.86 -22.58
N ILE A 35 -18.54 2.56 -22.69
CA ILE A 35 -18.49 1.62 -21.57
C ILE A 35 -17.04 1.47 -21.07
N LEU A 36 -16.07 1.40 -21.98
CA LEU A 36 -14.64 1.33 -21.64
C LEU A 36 -14.18 2.56 -20.85
N PHE A 37 -14.58 3.77 -21.26
CA PHE A 37 -14.29 4.99 -20.51
C PHE A 37 -14.92 4.97 -19.11
N ALA A 38 -16.17 4.51 -18.99
CA ALA A 38 -16.86 4.40 -17.71
C ALA A 38 -16.16 3.41 -16.76
N ILE A 39 -15.76 2.23 -17.26
CA ILE A 39 -15.02 1.24 -16.46
C ILE A 39 -13.65 1.81 -16.06
N THR A 40 -12.97 2.51 -16.95
CA THR A 40 -11.66 3.15 -16.67
C THR A 40 -11.76 4.21 -15.58
N ALA A 41 -12.81 5.03 -15.61
CA ALA A 41 -13.07 6.02 -14.56
C ALA A 41 -13.28 5.33 -13.20
N PHE A 42 -14.07 4.26 -13.17
CA PHE A 42 -14.31 3.49 -11.94
C PHE A 42 -13.04 2.78 -11.43
N PHE A 43 -12.25 2.21 -12.35
CA PHE A 43 -10.96 1.60 -12.04
C PHE A 43 -9.98 2.61 -11.44
N GLY A 44 -9.93 3.84 -11.97
CA GLY A 44 -9.10 4.92 -11.45
C GLY A 44 -9.40 5.30 -10.00
N LEU A 45 -10.67 5.23 -9.58
CA LEU A 45 -11.05 5.47 -8.19
C LEU A 45 -10.49 4.39 -7.25
N GLY A 46 -10.49 3.12 -7.69
CA GLY A 46 -9.92 2.00 -6.94
C GLY A 46 -8.41 2.09 -6.80
N THR A 47 -7.69 2.39 -7.90
CA THR A 47 -6.22 2.45 -7.89
C THR A 47 -5.67 3.55 -6.98
N GLY A 48 -6.37 4.68 -6.87
CA GLY A 48 -6.03 5.73 -5.91
C GLY A 48 -5.96 5.19 -4.47
N GLY A 49 -7.02 4.52 -4.02
CA GLY A 49 -7.06 3.93 -2.67
C GLY A 49 -5.95 2.90 -2.42
N VAL A 50 -5.64 2.07 -3.43
CA VAL A 50 -4.58 1.06 -3.35
C VAL A 50 -3.20 1.70 -3.23
N TYR A 51 -2.95 2.84 -3.87
CA TYR A 51 -1.65 3.52 -3.82
C TYR A 51 -1.42 4.28 -2.50
N TYR A 52 -2.44 5.01 -2.03
CA TYR A 52 -2.30 5.87 -0.85
C TYR A 52 -2.21 5.12 0.48
N ILE A 53 -2.85 3.94 0.60
CA ILE A 53 -2.93 3.26 1.89
C ILE A 53 -1.59 2.66 2.34
N PRO A 54 -0.84 1.94 1.49
CA PRO A 54 0.50 1.47 1.83
C PRO A 54 1.43 2.63 2.21
N TRP A 55 1.38 3.74 1.46
CA TRP A 55 2.16 4.94 1.77
C TRP A 55 1.95 5.43 3.20
N ASN A 56 0.69 5.55 3.64
CA ASN A 56 0.38 5.95 5.02
C ASN A 56 0.78 4.92 6.09
N VAL A 57 0.77 3.63 5.75
CA VAL A 57 1.16 2.55 6.66
C VAL A 57 2.68 2.53 6.86
N TYR A 58 3.44 2.79 5.81
CA TYR A 58 4.90 2.84 5.87
C TYR A 58 5.41 4.05 6.65
N THR A 59 4.82 5.23 6.45
CA THR A 59 5.16 6.41 7.27
C THR A 59 4.91 6.11 8.74
N PHE A 60 3.79 5.45 9.05
CA PHE A 60 3.50 5.04 10.41
C PHE A 60 4.51 4.04 10.99
N LEU A 61 5.01 3.09 10.19
CA LEU A 61 6.01 2.15 10.67
C LEU A 61 7.32 2.87 11.05
N ALA A 62 7.70 3.89 10.27
CA ALA A 62 8.85 4.73 10.60
C ALA A 62 8.63 5.51 11.91
N ASP A 63 7.42 6.02 12.15
CA ASP A 63 7.08 6.70 13.41
C ASP A 63 7.12 5.76 14.61
N VAL A 64 6.64 4.51 14.45
CA VAL A 64 6.71 3.48 15.49
C VAL A 64 8.16 3.08 15.77
N ASP A 65 9.00 2.95 14.73
CA ASP A 65 10.45 2.72 14.89
C ASP A 65 11.14 3.89 15.59
N GLU A 66 10.73 5.13 15.30
CA GLU A 66 11.21 6.32 16.03
C GLU A 66 10.85 6.22 17.52
N MET A 67 9.63 5.80 17.87
CA MET A 67 9.22 5.62 19.27
C MET A 67 10.03 4.57 20.03
N VAL A 68 10.61 3.58 19.34
CA VAL A 68 11.45 2.56 19.95
C VAL A 68 12.91 2.97 20.00
N THR A 69 13.43 3.53 18.89
CA THR A 69 14.87 3.75 18.69
C THR A 69 15.32 5.18 18.95
N GLY A 70 14.38 6.13 19.05
CA GLY A 70 14.65 7.56 19.14
C GLY A 70 15.29 8.17 17.88
N LYS A 71 15.39 7.42 16.77
CA LYS A 71 16.07 7.86 15.55
C LYS A 71 15.07 8.08 14.41
N ARG A 72 15.11 9.27 13.81
CA ARG A 72 14.37 9.56 12.57
C ARG A 72 14.98 8.84 11.38
N ARG A 73 14.33 7.75 10.94
CA ARG A 73 14.77 6.89 9.83
C ARG A 73 13.83 6.92 8.62
N GLU A 74 12.95 7.92 8.55
CA GLU A 74 11.96 8.09 7.48
C GLU A 74 12.58 7.96 6.07
N GLY A 75 13.76 8.55 5.85
CA GLY A 75 14.46 8.48 4.56
C GLY A 75 14.91 7.07 4.16
N VAL A 76 15.33 6.24 5.12
CA VAL A 76 15.73 4.85 4.88
C VAL A 76 14.50 4.01 4.51
N TYR A 77 13.39 4.19 5.24
CA TYR A 77 12.12 3.53 4.93
C TYR A 77 11.55 3.97 3.58
N ALA A 78 11.56 5.26 3.26
CA ALA A 78 11.10 5.80 1.98
C ALA A 78 11.96 5.30 0.80
N GLY A 79 13.27 5.26 0.98
CA GLY A 79 14.22 4.71 0.01
C GLY A 79 13.97 3.22 -0.25
N ALA A 80 13.89 2.42 0.82
CA ALA A 80 13.60 0.99 0.73
C ALA A 80 12.25 0.71 0.07
N MET A 81 11.20 1.46 0.44
CA MET A 81 9.87 1.33 -0.17
C MET A 81 9.90 1.59 -1.67
N THR A 82 10.53 2.68 -2.09
CA THR A 82 10.61 3.04 -3.52
C THR A 82 11.44 2.03 -4.29
N PHE A 83 12.54 1.56 -3.71
CA PHE A 83 13.41 0.55 -4.30
C PHE A 83 12.67 -0.79 -4.49
N CYS A 84 12.07 -1.32 -3.43
CA CYS A 84 11.27 -2.54 -3.49
C CYS A 84 10.09 -2.41 -4.47
N GLY A 85 9.44 -1.23 -4.50
CA GLY A 85 8.38 -0.93 -5.44
C GLY A 85 8.86 -0.95 -6.90
N LYS A 86 10.02 -0.37 -7.19
CA LYS A 86 10.63 -0.41 -8.52
C LYS A 86 11.02 -1.84 -8.92
N LEU A 87 11.69 -2.56 -8.02
CA LEU A 87 12.06 -3.96 -8.27
C LEU A 87 10.84 -4.84 -8.59
N MET A 88 9.79 -4.75 -7.78
CA MET A 88 8.55 -5.52 -8.02
C MET A 88 7.93 -5.19 -9.38
N ARG A 89 7.85 -3.89 -9.73
CA ARG A 89 7.34 -3.47 -11.06
C ARG A 89 8.21 -4.01 -12.18
N SER A 90 9.53 -3.96 -12.04
CA SER A 90 10.46 -4.51 -13.03
C SER A 90 10.27 -6.01 -13.21
N VAL A 91 10.11 -6.78 -12.13
CA VAL A 91 9.84 -8.22 -12.20
C VAL A 91 8.52 -8.52 -12.91
N ILE A 92 7.45 -7.78 -12.59
CA ILE A 92 6.14 -7.95 -13.24
C ILE A 92 6.21 -7.61 -14.73
N VAL A 93 6.80 -6.47 -15.09
CA VAL A 93 6.92 -6.04 -16.50
C VAL A 93 7.80 -7.01 -17.29
N PHE A 94 8.91 -7.46 -16.71
CA PHE A 94 9.78 -8.45 -17.33
C PHE A 94 9.06 -9.79 -17.55
N GLY A 95 8.37 -10.30 -16.53
CA GLY A 95 7.59 -11.53 -16.65
C GLY A 95 6.48 -11.42 -17.70
N MET A 96 5.76 -10.29 -17.73
CA MET A 96 4.76 -10.03 -18.77
C MET A 96 5.38 -10.00 -20.17
N GLY A 97 6.52 -9.33 -20.34
CA GLY A 97 7.24 -9.29 -21.61
C GLY A 97 7.64 -10.67 -22.12
N TRP A 98 8.17 -11.53 -21.24
CA TRP A 98 8.52 -12.90 -21.58
C TRP A 98 7.29 -13.72 -22.01
N VAL A 99 6.18 -13.63 -21.27
CA VAL A 99 4.95 -14.33 -21.67
C VAL A 99 4.47 -13.83 -23.04
N LEU A 100 4.45 -12.52 -23.27
CA LEU A 100 4.01 -11.97 -24.56
C LEU A 100 4.88 -12.42 -25.74
N ASP A 101 6.20 -12.45 -25.55
CA ASP A 101 7.14 -12.96 -26.55
C ASP A 101 6.85 -14.44 -26.88
N ALA A 102 6.62 -15.27 -25.86
CA ALA A 102 6.28 -16.68 -26.04
C ALA A 102 4.96 -16.91 -26.80
N PHE A 103 4.01 -15.98 -26.72
CA PHE A 103 2.73 -16.05 -27.45
C PHE A 103 2.76 -15.36 -28.83
N GLY A 104 3.96 -14.92 -29.27
CA GLY A 104 4.18 -14.36 -30.60
C GLY A 104 3.75 -12.89 -30.73
N PHE A 105 3.83 -12.11 -29.65
CA PHE A 105 3.54 -10.68 -29.70
C PHE A 105 4.54 -9.95 -30.61
N VAL A 106 4.05 -9.22 -31.62
CA VAL A 106 4.88 -8.48 -32.57
C VAL A 106 4.76 -6.99 -32.31
N SER A 107 5.81 -6.39 -31.75
CA SER A 107 5.81 -4.95 -31.46
C SER A 107 5.65 -4.11 -32.74
N GLY A 108 4.69 -3.20 -32.75
CA GLY A 108 4.48 -2.24 -33.85
C GLY A 108 3.52 -2.70 -34.96
N GLU A 109 3.07 -3.95 -34.94
CA GLU A 109 2.05 -4.43 -35.87
C GLU A 109 0.64 -3.98 -35.47
N LYS A 110 -0.15 -3.55 -36.46
CA LYS A 110 -1.54 -3.11 -36.24
C LYS A 110 -2.47 -4.27 -35.91
N VAL A 111 -2.15 -5.47 -36.39
CA VAL A 111 -2.92 -6.70 -36.16
C VAL A 111 -2.03 -7.68 -35.41
N GLN A 112 -2.43 -8.00 -34.18
CA GLN A 112 -1.74 -8.97 -33.35
C GLN A 112 -2.34 -10.37 -33.57
N PRO A 113 -1.55 -11.44 -33.45
CA PRO A 113 -2.09 -12.79 -33.49
C PRO A 113 -3.05 -13.01 -32.33
N ALA A 114 -4.10 -13.80 -32.56
CA ALA A 114 -5.13 -14.09 -31.56
C ALA A 114 -4.53 -14.72 -30.28
N SER A 115 -3.42 -15.46 -30.41
CA SER A 115 -2.65 -16.01 -29.28
C SER A 115 -2.11 -14.91 -28.35
N ALA A 116 -1.55 -13.83 -28.90
CA ALA A 116 -1.00 -12.72 -28.14
C ALA A 116 -2.11 -11.89 -27.46
N ILE A 117 -3.25 -11.70 -28.14
CA ILE A 117 -4.42 -11.02 -27.57
C ILE A 117 -4.98 -11.83 -26.39
N ASN A 118 -5.13 -13.15 -26.56
CA ASN A 118 -5.60 -14.02 -25.48
C ASN A 118 -4.62 -14.06 -24.30
N ALA A 119 -3.31 -14.04 -24.57
CA ALA A 119 -2.29 -13.94 -23.53
C ALA A 119 -2.40 -12.62 -22.75
N LEU A 120 -2.54 -11.48 -23.44
CA LEU A 120 -2.75 -10.17 -22.81
C LEU A 120 -3.97 -10.16 -21.89
N ILE A 121 -5.12 -10.65 -22.38
CA ILE A 121 -6.35 -10.70 -21.60
C ILE A 121 -6.20 -11.64 -20.41
N THR A 122 -5.56 -12.80 -20.59
CA THR A 122 -5.32 -13.76 -19.50
C THR A 122 -4.44 -13.16 -18.41
N ILE A 123 -3.33 -12.51 -18.77
CA ILE A 123 -2.44 -11.83 -17.83
C ILE A 123 -3.18 -10.69 -17.12
N PHE A 124 -3.93 -9.88 -17.87
CA PHE A 124 -4.67 -8.76 -17.29
C PHE A 124 -5.78 -9.22 -16.35
N SER A 125 -6.58 -10.20 -16.74
CA SER A 125 -7.68 -10.71 -15.92
C SER A 125 -7.16 -11.55 -14.75
N ILE A 126 -6.47 -12.66 -15.01
CA ILE A 126 -6.05 -13.60 -13.97
C ILE A 126 -4.91 -12.99 -13.14
N GLY A 127 -3.95 -12.33 -13.77
CA GLY A 127 -2.80 -11.73 -13.08
C GLY A 127 -3.22 -10.58 -12.14
N VAL A 128 -4.06 -9.65 -12.60
CA VAL A 128 -4.51 -8.55 -11.74
C VAL A 128 -5.44 -9.05 -10.63
N ILE A 129 -6.38 -9.96 -10.94
CA ILE A 129 -7.30 -10.51 -9.93
C ILE A 129 -6.53 -11.29 -8.86
N SER A 130 -5.57 -12.14 -9.24
CA SER A 130 -4.78 -12.92 -8.27
C SER A 130 -3.96 -12.03 -7.34
N LEU A 131 -3.28 -11.01 -7.88
CA LEU A 131 -2.56 -10.02 -7.08
C LEU A 131 -3.50 -9.20 -6.18
N ALA A 132 -4.68 -8.84 -6.68
CA ALA A 132 -5.68 -8.13 -5.88
C ALA A 132 -6.21 -8.97 -4.72
N ILE A 133 -6.46 -10.28 -4.94
CA ILE A 133 -6.85 -11.22 -3.88
C ILE A 133 -5.75 -11.34 -2.82
N LEU A 134 -4.48 -11.47 -3.22
CA LEU A 134 -3.35 -11.46 -2.29
C LEU A 134 -3.31 -10.16 -1.47
N GLY A 135 -3.58 -9.01 -2.12
CA GLY A 135 -3.75 -7.73 -1.45
C GLY A 135 -4.88 -7.72 -0.42
N VAL A 136 -6.04 -8.29 -0.76
CA VAL A 136 -7.19 -8.40 0.15
C VAL A 136 -6.86 -9.28 1.35
N ILE A 137 -6.21 -10.43 1.13
CA ILE A 137 -5.76 -11.34 2.21
C ILE A 137 -4.75 -10.62 3.12
N SER A 138 -3.79 -9.89 2.56
CA SER A 138 -2.84 -9.09 3.33
C SER A 138 -3.56 -8.01 4.15
N ALA A 139 -4.61 -7.38 3.60
CA ALA A 139 -5.46 -6.43 4.29
C ALA A 139 -6.22 -7.02 5.49
N PHE A 140 -6.44 -8.33 5.52
CA PHE A 140 -7.02 -9.02 6.69
C PHE A 140 -6.03 -9.13 7.85
N ARG A 141 -4.72 -9.18 7.57
CA ARG A 141 -3.67 -9.21 8.60
C ARG A 141 -3.30 -7.83 9.14
N MET A 142 -3.69 -6.75 8.45
CA MET A 142 -3.40 -5.38 8.91
C MET A 142 -4.23 -5.00 10.14
N LYS A 143 -3.55 -4.89 11.30
CA LYS A 143 -4.11 -4.40 12.57
C LYS A 143 -3.95 -2.88 12.79
N LEU A 144 -3.78 -2.11 11.71
CA LEU A 144 -3.47 -0.68 11.80
C LEU A 144 -4.73 0.19 11.78
N ASP A 145 -5.00 0.88 12.89
CA ASP A 145 -6.08 1.86 12.99
C ASP A 145 -5.54 3.30 12.95
N ARG A 146 -6.26 4.21 12.26
CA ARG A 146 -5.90 5.63 12.15
C ARG A 146 -5.89 6.31 13.52
N ALA A 147 -6.76 5.87 14.42
CA ALA A 147 -6.81 6.40 15.78
C ALA A 147 -5.49 6.17 16.53
N THR A 148 -4.89 4.99 16.33
CA THR A 148 -3.63 4.60 16.95
C THR A 148 -2.45 5.39 16.39
N HIS A 149 -2.49 5.73 15.09
CA HIS A 149 -1.48 6.57 14.47
C HIS A 149 -1.39 7.97 15.07
N LYS A 150 -2.54 8.63 15.27
CA LYS A 150 -2.59 9.96 15.87
C LYS A 150 -2.03 9.96 17.30
N ILE A 151 -2.34 8.93 18.08
CA ILE A 151 -1.86 8.78 19.46
C ILE A 151 -0.32 8.69 19.51
N ILE A 152 0.30 7.98 18.57
CA ILE A 152 1.77 7.87 18.48
C ILE A 152 2.40 9.23 18.12
N LEU A 153 1.86 9.93 17.12
CA LEU A 153 2.38 11.24 16.71
C LEU A 153 2.26 12.30 17.81
N ASP A 154 1.09 12.38 18.46
CA ASP A 154 0.86 13.29 19.57
C ASP A 154 1.84 13.02 20.72
N GLU A 155 2.19 11.74 20.94
CA GLU A 155 3.13 11.32 21.97
C GLU A 155 4.59 11.63 21.62
N ILE A 156 5.04 11.37 20.39
CA ILE A 156 6.38 11.77 19.90
C ILE A 156 6.55 13.29 20.06
N GLN A 157 5.54 14.06 19.64
CA GLN A 157 5.58 15.52 19.74
C GLN A 157 5.66 16.00 21.19
N ARG A 158 4.89 15.38 22.09
CA ARG A 158 4.95 15.67 23.54
C ARG A 158 6.34 15.42 24.11
N ILE A 159 6.99 14.32 23.75
CA ILE A 159 8.35 14.00 24.22
C ILE A 159 9.35 15.02 23.68
N LYS A 160 9.23 15.41 22.41
CA LYS A 160 10.06 16.43 21.76
C LYS A 160 9.94 17.81 22.42
N ASP A 161 8.73 18.17 22.85
CA ASP A 161 8.44 19.42 23.57
C ASP A 161 8.88 19.39 25.05
N GLY A 162 9.47 18.27 25.52
CA GLY A 162 9.99 18.11 26.88
C GLY A 162 8.97 17.64 27.90
N GLY A 163 7.83 17.08 27.47
CA GLY A 163 6.78 16.60 28.35
C GLY A 163 7.20 15.39 29.18
N THR A 164 6.87 15.38 30.47
CA THR A 164 7.26 14.32 31.41
C THR A 164 6.34 13.09 31.35
N MET A 165 6.87 11.90 31.68
CA MET A 165 6.11 10.63 31.72
C MET A 165 4.80 10.65 32.53
N GLN A 166 4.67 11.58 33.47
CA GLN A 166 3.53 11.70 34.37
C GLN A 166 2.27 12.28 33.68
N GLN A 167 2.44 12.95 32.55
CA GLN A 167 1.37 13.60 31.80
C GLN A 167 0.71 12.67 30.75
N VAL A 168 1.15 11.42 30.66
CA VAL A 168 0.75 10.47 29.61
C VAL A 168 -0.53 9.76 30.01
N SER A 169 -1.51 9.76 29.11
CA SER A 169 -2.75 9.02 29.32
C SER A 169 -2.50 7.50 29.36
N ALA A 170 -3.26 6.76 30.19
CA ALA A 170 -3.15 5.29 30.27
C ALA A 170 -3.38 4.61 28.90
N LYS A 171 -4.29 5.19 28.10
CA LYS A 171 -4.58 4.74 26.74
C LYS A 171 -3.40 4.91 25.78
N THR A 172 -2.63 5.99 25.92
CA THR A 172 -1.41 6.22 25.12
C THR A 172 -0.34 5.18 25.45
N LYS A 173 -0.15 4.85 26.73
CA LYS A 173 0.81 3.81 27.14
C LYS A 173 0.45 2.45 26.54
N GLU A 174 -0.81 2.03 26.69
CA GLU A 174 -1.29 0.75 26.15
C GLU A 174 -1.10 0.67 24.63
N VAL A 175 -1.41 1.75 23.92
CA VAL A 175 -1.24 1.85 22.47
C VAL A 175 0.23 1.73 22.06
N VAL A 176 1.14 2.44 22.74
CA VAL A 176 2.58 2.36 22.44
C VAL A 176 3.08 0.94 22.69
N GLU A 177 2.70 0.30 23.78
CA GLU A 177 3.12 -1.07 24.10
C GLU A 177 2.57 -2.10 23.10
N GLN A 178 1.30 -1.95 22.69
CA GLN A 178 0.69 -2.83 21.67
C GLN A 178 1.35 -2.73 20.30
N LEU A 179 1.81 -1.53 19.92
CA LEU A 179 2.40 -1.29 18.60
C LEU A 179 3.90 -1.56 18.53
N THR A 180 4.63 -1.21 19.58
CA THR A 180 6.08 -1.36 19.65
C THR A 180 6.50 -2.73 20.18
N GLY A 181 5.62 -3.43 20.91
CA GLY A 181 5.95 -4.65 21.65
C GLY A 181 6.91 -4.42 22.82
N SER A 182 7.26 -3.17 23.13
CA SER A 182 8.19 -2.77 24.18
C SER A 182 7.47 -1.98 25.27
N LYS A 183 7.97 -2.06 26.52
CA LYS A 183 7.41 -1.27 27.62
C LYS A 183 7.53 0.22 27.32
N TYR A 184 6.46 0.98 27.61
CA TYR A 184 6.41 2.41 27.32
C TYR A 184 7.57 3.18 27.96
N GLU A 185 7.99 2.79 29.17
CA GLU A 185 9.06 3.47 29.92
C GLU A 185 10.42 3.39 29.20
N THR A 186 10.73 2.23 28.61
CA THR A 186 11.96 2.01 27.83
C THR A 186 11.96 2.83 26.55
N CYS A 187 10.82 2.87 25.86
CA CYS A 187 10.61 3.71 24.68
C CYS A 187 10.81 5.19 25.02
N TYR A 188 10.16 5.69 26.08
CA TYR A 188 10.29 7.07 26.53
C TYR A 188 11.74 7.44 26.87
N GLN A 189 12.44 6.61 27.64
CA GLN A 189 13.84 6.86 28.02
C GLN A 189 14.73 6.96 26.78
N THR A 190 14.60 6.02 25.84
CA THR A 190 15.39 5.99 24.61
C THR A 190 15.15 7.24 23.75
N VAL A 191 13.88 7.60 23.53
CA VAL A 191 13.49 8.76 22.74
C VAL A 191 13.96 10.06 23.41
N SER A 192 13.72 10.21 24.72
CA SER A 192 14.13 11.39 25.49
C SER A 192 15.64 11.62 25.47
N ALA A 193 16.44 10.56 25.62
CA ALA A 193 17.91 10.63 25.55
C ALA A 193 18.41 11.04 24.15
N SER A 194 17.79 10.51 23.09
CA SER A 194 18.13 10.86 21.71
C SER A 194 17.89 12.36 21.44
N TYR A 195 16.75 12.91 21.87
CA TYR A 195 16.43 14.32 21.69
C TYR A 195 17.27 15.26 22.55
N GLN A 196 17.69 14.84 23.75
CA GLN A 196 18.64 15.61 24.55
C GLN A 196 20.03 15.66 23.90
N SER A 197 20.49 14.56 23.29
CA SER A 197 21.78 14.52 22.58
C SER A 197 21.82 15.39 21.32
N GLN A 198 20.68 15.74 20.72
CA GLN A 198 20.61 16.59 19.52
C GLN A 198 20.57 18.09 19.83
N LYS A 199 20.41 18.47 21.10
CA LYS A 199 20.43 19.88 21.55
C LYS A 199 21.83 20.40 21.88
N HIS A 200 22.85 19.54 21.81
CA HIS A 200 24.27 19.86 22.00
C HIS A 200 25.02 19.72 20.68
#